data_AF-A0A1Z5JB26-F1
#
_entry.id   AF-A0A1Z5JB26-F1
#
_cell.length_a   1.000
_cell.length_b   1.000
_cell.length_c   1.000
_cell.angle_alpha   90.00
_cell.angle_beta   90.00
_cell.angle_gamma   90.00
#
_symmetry.space_group_name_H-M   'P 1'
#
loop_
_entity.id
_entity.type
_entity.pdbx_description
1 polymer ?
#
loop_
_entity_poly.entity_id
_entity_poly.type
_entity_poly.pdbx_seq_one_letter_code
_entity_poly.pdbx_strand_id
1 'polypeptide(L)'
;MNPSHNNQSISLAFAVAALQHGESLSSPGPNIPSSIFEEQRHAMTHSDTSEAPPSYDHLPVSTGKETTTSRRQKESWEQKLAKSRERNREHARKTRIRKKEHLEALQSKVRELEYERKSLKQKVEECSIASILLGMSSNEEEPHHEVTEDMFRSNKERKNETHVAVLTEGKRKRFLVESSDHRLSSEPMKVSIDGELTILGGGCHVNWKTGVYSDNNGLHKTLTNEQLQKLRRERNRMHAKLTRDRKKCFISVLEKTVEDLEMDIQKIRETLARVSVSGMAPTSQIVTPSRSPIVSPTLSHLETDDDVSAYSMDAHHTSAGISMHHAPRIGMDLST
;
A
#
# COMPACT_ATOMS: atom_id res chain seq x y z
N MET A 1 -8.81 -43.85 4.87
CA MET A 1 -7.81 -43.46 5.88
C MET A 1 -6.73 -42.67 5.17
N ASN A 2 -6.70 -41.34 5.33
CA ASN A 2 -5.82 -40.42 4.60
C ASN A 2 -4.83 -39.76 5.57
N PRO A 3 -3.51 -39.84 5.35
CA PRO A 3 -2.55 -39.06 6.13
C PRO A 3 -2.41 -37.67 5.51
N SER A 4 -2.91 -36.66 6.23
CA SER A 4 -2.71 -35.24 5.94
C SER A 4 -1.34 -34.82 6.48
N HIS A 5 -0.35 -34.62 5.60
CA HIS A 5 0.98 -34.15 5.99
C HIS A 5 1.08 -32.62 6.10
N ASN A 6 1.52 -32.24 7.30
CA ASN A 6 2.03 -30.94 7.73
C ASN A 6 3.07 -30.33 6.78
N ASN A 7 2.80 -29.11 6.29
CA ASN A 7 3.77 -28.25 5.59
C ASN A 7 3.73 -26.80 6.14
N GLN A 8 3.73 -26.65 7.48
CA GLN A 8 3.71 -25.31 8.12
C GLN A 8 4.94 -24.99 8.99
N SER A 9 5.91 -25.89 9.17
CA SER A 9 6.94 -25.70 10.21
C SER A 9 8.27 -25.06 9.78
N ILE A 10 8.49 -24.68 8.51
CA ILE A 10 9.84 -24.23 8.07
C ILE A 10 9.96 -22.70 7.96
N SER A 11 8.87 -21.94 7.91
CA SER A 11 8.94 -20.47 7.69
C SER A 11 9.06 -19.61 8.95
N LEU A 12 9.13 -20.17 10.15
CA LEU A 12 9.24 -19.39 11.39
C LEU A 12 10.69 -19.16 11.88
N ALA A 13 11.67 -19.89 11.34
CA ALA A 13 13.06 -19.84 11.84
C ALA A 13 13.90 -18.64 11.33
N PHE A 14 13.41 -17.86 10.36
CA PHE A 14 14.15 -16.72 9.80
C PHE A 14 13.78 -15.34 10.38
N ALA A 15 12.71 -15.25 11.19
CA ALA A 15 12.21 -13.97 11.70
C ALA A 15 12.77 -13.59 13.09
N VAL A 16 13.47 -14.51 13.78
CA VAL A 16 13.94 -14.28 15.16
C VAL A 16 15.37 -13.72 15.21
N ALA A 17 16.14 -13.77 14.12
CA ALA A 17 17.52 -13.27 14.09
C ALA A 17 17.68 -11.74 13.91
N ALA A 18 16.60 -10.99 13.72
CA ALA A 18 16.66 -9.55 13.41
C ALA A 18 16.40 -8.61 14.62
N LEU A 19 16.16 -9.15 15.82
CA LEU A 19 15.79 -8.36 17.01
C LEU A 19 16.92 -8.16 18.04
N GLN A 20 18.16 -8.53 17.71
CA GLN A 20 19.25 -8.57 18.70
C GLN A 20 20.38 -7.55 18.50
N HIS A 21 20.19 -6.58 17.60
CA HIS A 21 21.04 -5.39 17.56
C HIS A 21 20.18 -4.14 17.61
N GLY A 22 19.96 -3.67 18.84
CA GLY A 22 19.47 -2.33 19.11
C GLY A 22 20.53 -1.32 18.70
N GLU A 23 20.38 -0.75 17.51
CA GLU A 23 20.97 0.54 17.17
C GLU A 23 19.85 1.58 17.15
N SER A 24 20.01 2.57 18.02
CA SER A 24 19.15 3.73 18.14
C SER A 24 19.32 4.61 16.90
N LEU A 25 18.43 4.48 15.92
CA LEU A 25 18.37 5.40 14.78
C LEU A 25 17.54 6.61 15.18
N SER A 26 18.22 7.70 15.53
CA SER A 26 17.63 9.03 15.52
C SER A 26 17.13 9.31 14.10
N SER A 27 15.85 9.66 13.97
CA SER A 27 15.22 9.97 12.69
C SER A 27 15.86 11.20 12.05
N PRO A 28 16.44 11.11 10.85
CA PRO A 28 16.60 12.28 10.00
C PRO A 28 15.22 12.56 9.38
N GLY A 29 14.70 13.78 9.60
CA GLY A 29 13.41 14.21 9.07
C GLY A 29 13.31 14.08 7.54
N PRO A 30 12.10 13.96 6.97
CA PRO A 30 11.93 13.70 5.56
C PRO A 30 12.05 15.01 4.78
N ASN A 31 13.25 15.36 4.37
CA ASN A 31 13.45 16.25 3.23
C ASN A 31 13.64 15.37 1.98
N ILE A 32 12.53 14.83 1.47
CA ILE A 32 12.50 14.16 0.17
C ILE A 32 12.39 15.27 -0.89
N PRO A 33 13.42 15.50 -1.71
CA PRO A 33 13.32 16.48 -2.78
C PRO A 33 12.27 16.00 -3.79
N SER A 34 11.22 16.80 -3.99
CA SER A 34 10.17 16.59 -4.98
C SER A 34 10.69 16.52 -6.43
N SER A 35 11.98 16.78 -6.68
CA SER A 35 12.56 16.86 -8.02
C SER A 35 12.82 15.51 -8.71
N ILE A 36 12.70 14.37 -8.03
CA ILE A 36 12.95 13.05 -8.64
C ILE A 36 11.79 12.54 -9.53
N PHE A 37 10.59 13.13 -9.41
CA PHE A 37 9.43 12.70 -10.19
C PHE A 37 9.18 13.52 -11.47
N GLU A 38 9.83 14.68 -11.65
CA GLU A 38 9.64 15.54 -12.84
C GLU A 38 10.41 15.04 -14.07
N GLU A 39 11.50 14.28 -13.88
CA GLU A 39 12.42 13.89 -14.95
C GLU A 39 11.92 12.75 -15.86
N GLN A 40 10.73 12.19 -15.61
CA GLN A 40 10.12 11.17 -16.48
C GLN A 40 9.04 11.69 -17.43
N ARG A 41 8.65 12.97 -17.38
CA ARG A 41 7.67 13.53 -18.35
C ARG A 41 8.29 14.08 -19.64
N HIS A 42 9.60 14.35 -19.67
CA HIS A 42 10.24 14.98 -20.83
C HIS A 42 10.80 14.01 -21.90
N ALA A 43 10.65 12.70 -21.75
CA ALA A 43 11.21 11.72 -22.69
C ALA A 43 10.25 11.20 -23.78
N MET A 44 9.04 11.78 -23.92
CA MET A 44 8.02 11.32 -24.90
C MET A 44 7.63 12.36 -25.97
N THR A 45 8.55 13.27 -26.32
CA THR A 45 8.42 14.11 -27.52
C THR A 45 9.57 13.82 -28.48
N HIS A 46 9.66 12.58 -28.96
CA HIS A 46 10.38 12.32 -30.21
C HIS A 46 9.41 12.70 -31.33
N SER A 47 9.60 13.92 -31.83
CA SER A 47 9.10 14.36 -33.12
C SER A 47 9.48 13.34 -34.20
N ASP A 48 8.46 12.82 -34.88
CA ASP A 48 8.58 12.17 -36.19
C ASP A 48 9.16 13.18 -37.20
N THR A 49 10.48 13.34 -37.20
CA THR A 49 11.18 13.99 -38.30
C THR A 49 11.43 12.91 -39.34
N SER A 50 10.57 12.85 -40.35
CA SER A 50 10.78 12.06 -41.56
C SER A 50 11.91 12.68 -42.38
N GLU A 51 13.16 12.49 -41.96
CA GLU A 51 14.32 12.81 -42.79
C GLU A 51 14.59 11.65 -43.75
N ALA A 52 14.60 11.99 -45.03
CA ALA A 52 15.02 11.13 -46.12
C ALA A 52 16.47 10.65 -45.92
N PRO A 53 16.83 9.44 -46.38
CA PRO A 53 18.18 8.90 -46.23
C PRO A 53 19.21 9.79 -46.95
N PRO A 54 20.25 10.31 -46.26
CA PRO A 54 21.33 11.01 -46.93
C PRO A 54 22.14 10.02 -47.77
N SER A 55 22.20 10.31 -49.07
CA SER A 55 23.11 9.71 -50.04
C SER A 55 24.55 10.04 -49.66
N TYR A 56 25.31 9.05 -49.19
CA TYR A 56 26.73 9.18 -48.86
C TYR A 56 27.59 8.80 -50.06
N ASP A 57 28.17 9.81 -50.71
CA ASP A 57 29.26 9.68 -51.68
C ASP A 57 30.39 10.65 -51.32
N HIS A 58 31.05 10.43 -50.17
CA HIS A 58 32.32 11.10 -49.89
C HIS A 58 33.25 10.16 -49.11
N LEU A 59 34.29 9.70 -49.81
CA LEU A 59 35.49 9.09 -49.24
C LEU A 59 36.42 10.19 -48.72
N PRO A 60 36.77 10.22 -47.41
CA PRO A 60 37.95 10.95 -46.97
C PRO A 60 39.17 10.03 -46.97
N VAL A 61 40.17 10.48 -47.72
CA VAL A 61 41.52 9.96 -47.81
C VAL A 61 42.21 10.01 -46.44
N SER A 62 42.87 8.90 -46.14
CA SER A 62 43.72 8.62 -44.99
C SER A 62 45.00 9.47 -44.99
N THR A 63 45.34 10.10 -43.87
CA THR A 63 46.74 10.27 -43.44
C THR A 63 46.82 10.14 -41.91
N GLY A 64 47.81 9.36 -41.49
CA GLY A 64 47.78 8.61 -40.24
C GLY A 64 48.11 9.40 -38.97
N LYS A 65 47.64 8.82 -37.86
CA LYS A 65 48.41 8.70 -36.60
C LYS A 65 48.10 7.37 -35.94
N GLU A 66 49.17 6.76 -35.45
CA GLU A 66 49.31 5.36 -35.08
C GLU A 66 48.73 5.03 -33.70
N THR A 67 48.09 3.85 -33.66
CA THR A 67 48.23 2.79 -32.65
C THR A 67 48.03 3.12 -31.16
N THR A 68 46.79 2.95 -30.67
CA THR A 68 46.53 2.29 -29.35
C THR A 68 45.12 1.65 -29.21
N THR A 69 44.25 1.67 -30.22
CA THR A 69 42.84 1.26 -30.06
C THR A 69 42.53 -0.22 -30.35
N SER A 70 43.53 -1.06 -30.64
CA SER A 70 43.32 -2.48 -31.01
C SER A 70 43.32 -3.44 -29.82
N ARG A 71 42.49 -3.18 -28.80
CA ARG A 71 42.14 -4.18 -27.79
C ARG A 71 40.64 -4.18 -27.46
N ARG A 72 39.80 -3.87 -28.45
CA ARG A 72 38.42 -4.39 -28.50
C ARG A 72 38.52 -5.90 -28.68
N GLN A 73 38.75 -6.60 -27.58
CA GLN A 73 38.55 -8.05 -27.52
C GLN A 73 37.18 -8.32 -28.15
N LYS A 74 37.13 -9.24 -29.11
CA LYS A 74 35.87 -9.78 -29.64
C LYS A 74 35.18 -10.47 -28.47
N GLU A 75 34.48 -9.70 -27.63
CA GLU A 75 33.59 -10.24 -26.61
C GLU A 75 32.67 -11.18 -27.38
N SER A 76 32.77 -12.47 -27.03
CA SER A 76 31.98 -13.52 -27.65
C SER A 76 30.51 -13.10 -27.62
N TRP A 77 29.75 -13.43 -28.66
CA TRP A 77 28.30 -13.16 -28.70
C TRP A 77 27.59 -13.63 -27.41
N GLU A 78 28.08 -14.73 -26.84
CA GLU A 78 27.64 -15.27 -25.56
C GLU A 78 27.89 -14.31 -24.38
N GLN A 79 29.05 -13.68 -24.32
CA GLN A 79 29.40 -12.69 -23.30
C GLN A 79 28.49 -11.45 -23.41
N LYS A 80 28.21 -10.99 -24.63
CA LYS A 80 27.27 -9.89 -24.88
C LYS A 80 25.85 -10.24 -24.42
N LEU A 81 25.40 -11.45 -24.73
CA LEU A 81 24.10 -11.96 -24.29
C LEU A 81 24.02 -12.07 -22.76
N ALA A 82 25.08 -12.57 -22.11
CA ALA A 82 25.17 -12.65 -20.66
C ALA A 82 25.11 -11.27 -19.99
N LYS A 83 25.89 -10.30 -20.48
CA LYS A 83 25.87 -8.91 -19.99
C LYS A 83 24.50 -8.24 -20.20
N SER A 84 23.84 -8.49 -21.32
CA SER A 84 22.49 -8.01 -21.59
C SER A 84 21.46 -8.59 -20.60
N ARG A 85 21.54 -9.91 -20.34
CA ARG A 85 20.70 -10.58 -19.34
C ARG A 85 20.93 -10.02 -17.93
N GLU A 86 22.18 -9.73 -17.55
CA GLU A 86 22.47 -9.12 -16.24
C GLU A 86 21.89 -7.71 -16.13
N ARG A 87 22.10 -6.84 -17.14
CA ARG A 87 21.48 -5.50 -17.14
C ARG A 87 19.96 -5.57 -17.02
N ASN A 88 19.32 -6.52 -17.70
CA ASN A 88 17.88 -6.71 -17.59
C ASN A 88 17.46 -7.15 -16.18
N ARG A 89 18.21 -8.07 -15.55
CA ARG A 89 17.98 -8.48 -14.15
C ARG A 89 18.12 -7.29 -13.20
N GLU A 90 19.17 -6.49 -13.35
CA GLU A 90 19.41 -5.32 -12.52
C GLU A 90 18.29 -4.27 -12.70
N HIS A 91 17.92 -3.95 -13.94
CA HIS A 91 16.82 -3.02 -14.22
C HIS A 91 15.50 -3.50 -13.62
N ALA A 92 15.22 -4.81 -13.69
CA ALA A 92 14.05 -5.41 -13.06
C ALA A 92 14.09 -5.28 -11.53
N ARG A 93 15.26 -5.50 -10.89
CA ARG A 93 15.45 -5.28 -9.44
C ARG A 93 15.19 -3.82 -9.07
N LYS A 94 15.86 -2.86 -9.72
CA LYS A 94 15.68 -1.41 -9.48
C LYS A 94 14.23 -0.97 -9.66
N THR A 95 13.56 -1.46 -10.69
CA THR A 95 12.12 -1.16 -10.93
C THR A 95 11.23 -1.72 -9.82
N ARG A 96 11.52 -2.93 -9.30
CA ARG A 96 10.77 -3.49 -8.17
C ARG A 96 11.00 -2.68 -6.89
N ILE A 97 12.23 -2.25 -6.63
CA ILE A 97 12.59 -1.42 -5.48
C ILE A 97 11.83 -0.10 -5.52
N ARG A 98 11.95 0.68 -6.61
CA ARG A 98 11.22 1.95 -6.77
C ARG A 98 9.71 1.81 -6.59
N LYS A 99 9.12 0.75 -7.16
CA LYS A 99 7.68 0.49 -7.01
C LYS A 99 7.29 0.09 -5.59
N LYS A 100 8.17 -0.60 -4.87
CA LYS A 100 7.96 -0.95 -3.47
C LYS A 100 8.03 0.32 -2.61
N GLU A 101 9.07 1.14 -2.80
CA GLU A 101 9.24 2.43 -2.10
C GLU A 101 8.05 3.35 -2.32
N HIS A 102 7.59 3.51 -3.57
CA HIS A 102 6.39 4.31 -3.87
C HIS A 102 5.14 3.80 -3.14
N LEU A 103 4.93 2.48 -3.13
CA LEU A 103 3.79 1.89 -2.44
C LEU A 103 3.87 2.07 -0.93
N GLU A 104 5.07 1.90 -0.36
CA GLU A 104 5.35 2.09 1.07
C GLU A 104 5.17 3.56 1.48
N ALA A 105 5.58 4.51 0.64
CA ALA A 105 5.37 5.93 0.85
C ALA A 105 3.87 6.29 0.88
N LEU A 106 3.08 5.80 -0.08
CA LEU A 106 1.62 5.98 -0.07
C LEU A 106 0.98 5.39 1.19
N GLN A 107 1.39 4.19 1.59
CA GLN A 107 0.88 3.56 2.82
C GLN A 107 1.28 4.32 4.10
N SER A 108 2.48 4.89 4.16
CA SER A 108 2.89 5.76 5.28
C SER A 108 2.02 7.01 5.32
N LYS A 109 1.86 7.68 4.18
CA LYS A 109 1.07 8.90 4.06
C LYS A 109 -0.39 8.69 4.48
N VAL A 110 -1.02 7.59 4.07
CA VAL A 110 -2.38 7.24 4.54
C VAL A 110 -2.43 7.13 6.07
N ARG A 111 -1.48 6.41 6.70
CA ARG A 111 -1.45 6.27 8.18
C ARG A 111 -1.24 7.62 8.88
N GLU A 112 -0.36 8.46 8.36
CA GLU A 112 -0.09 9.80 8.90
C GLU A 112 -1.34 10.70 8.83
N LEU A 113 -2.01 10.74 7.67
CA LEU A 113 -3.24 11.50 7.50
C LEU A 113 -4.38 10.94 8.36
N GLU A 114 -4.52 9.63 8.49
CA GLU A 114 -5.51 9.04 9.39
C GLU A 114 -5.27 9.45 10.85
N TYR A 115 -4.02 9.46 11.30
CA TYR A 115 -3.65 9.91 12.64
C TYR A 115 -3.98 11.40 12.82
N GLU A 116 -3.59 12.25 11.87
CA GLU A 116 -3.90 13.67 11.92
C GLU A 116 -5.40 13.95 11.92
N ARG A 117 -6.17 13.29 11.03
CA ARG A 117 -7.63 13.39 10.98
C ARG A 117 -8.26 13.06 12.33
N LYS A 118 -7.81 11.99 13.00
CA LYS A 118 -8.28 11.60 14.35
C LYS A 118 -7.94 12.68 15.38
N SER A 119 -6.70 13.17 15.39
CA SER A 119 -6.28 14.23 16.31
C SER A 119 -7.07 15.52 16.13
N LEU A 120 -7.34 15.94 14.89
CA LEU A 120 -8.13 17.15 14.62
C LEU A 120 -9.60 16.96 15.01
N LYS A 121 -10.19 15.78 14.76
CA LYS A 121 -11.56 15.48 15.23
C LYS A 121 -11.66 15.59 16.75
N GLN A 122 -10.68 15.06 17.48
CA GLN A 122 -10.62 15.18 18.94
C GLN A 122 -10.56 16.65 19.38
N LYS A 123 -9.74 17.49 18.74
CA LYS A 123 -9.69 18.93 19.05
C LYS A 123 -11.01 19.64 18.82
N VAL A 124 -11.74 19.29 17.77
CA VAL A 124 -13.06 19.88 17.53
C VAL A 124 -14.04 19.48 18.62
N GLU A 125 -14.00 18.23 19.06
CA GLU A 125 -14.81 17.74 20.19
C GLU A 125 -14.46 18.46 21.49
N GLU A 126 -13.17 18.62 21.80
CA GLU A 126 -12.69 19.39 22.96
C GLU A 126 -13.17 20.85 22.92
N CYS A 127 -13.09 21.52 21.77
CA CYS A 127 -13.63 22.87 21.59
C CYS A 127 -15.15 22.91 21.78
N SER A 128 -15.88 21.92 21.23
CA SER A 128 -17.34 21.83 21.39
C SER A 128 -17.74 21.66 22.86
N ILE A 129 -17.04 20.80 23.61
CA ILE A 129 -17.26 20.60 25.03
C ILE A 129 -16.98 21.89 25.80
N ALA A 130 -15.87 22.57 25.49
CA ALA A 130 -15.53 23.85 26.11
C ALA A 130 -16.62 24.92 25.85
N SER A 131 -17.16 25.00 24.64
CA SER A 131 -18.26 25.92 24.31
C SER A 131 -19.53 25.63 25.11
N ILE A 132 -19.89 24.36 25.31
CA ILE A 132 -21.03 23.98 26.16
C ILE A 132 -20.78 24.40 27.61
N LEU A 133 -19.60 24.10 28.16
CA LEU A 133 -19.25 24.43 29.53
C LEU A 133 -19.23 25.95 29.78
N LEU A 134 -18.74 26.73 28.81
CA LEU A 134 -18.78 28.19 28.86
C LEU A 134 -20.21 28.73 28.75
N GLY A 135 -21.02 28.19 27.84
CA GLY A 135 -22.43 28.58 27.66
C GLY A 135 -23.28 28.28 28.89
N MET A 136 -23.03 27.17 29.58
CA MET A 136 -23.71 26.85 30.85
C MET A 136 -23.38 27.85 31.98
N SER A 137 -22.28 28.62 31.88
CA SER A 137 -21.95 29.67 32.84
C SER A 137 -22.64 31.00 32.55
N SER A 138 -23.13 31.22 31.32
CA SER A 138 -23.81 32.45 30.91
C SER A 138 -25.31 32.19 30.80
N ASN A 139 -26.10 32.72 31.72
CA ASN A 139 -27.57 32.58 31.73
C ASN A 139 -28.28 33.36 30.59
N GLU A 140 -27.62 33.62 29.46
CA GLU A 140 -28.27 34.25 28.31
C GLU A 140 -28.90 33.18 27.41
N GLU A 141 -30.23 33.17 27.37
CA GLU A 141 -31.02 32.34 26.46
C GLU A 141 -30.87 32.82 25.01
N GLU A 142 -29.74 32.51 24.36
CA GLU A 142 -29.52 32.83 22.94
C GLU A 142 -29.56 31.57 22.04
N PRO A 143 -30.36 31.58 20.95
CA PRO A 143 -30.62 30.42 20.09
C PRO A 143 -29.52 30.12 19.05
N HIS A 144 -28.34 29.65 19.49
CA HIS A 144 -27.18 29.40 18.61
C HIS A 144 -26.82 27.92 18.32
N HIS A 145 -27.77 26.99 18.31
CA HIS A 145 -27.47 25.54 18.24
C HIS A 145 -27.26 24.94 16.82
N GLU A 146 -27.41 25.69 15.72
CA GLU A 146 -27.53 25.05 14.40
C GLU A 146 -26.20 24.58 13.77
N VAL A 147 -25.05 25.16 14.16
CA VAL A 147 -23.76 24.93 13.45
C VAL A 147 -23.09 23.58 13.81
N THR A 148 -23.41 22.98 14.96
CA THR A 148 -22.75 21.75 15.44
C THR A 148 -23.38 20.46 14.89
N GLU A 149 -24.67 20.44 14.57
CA GLU A 149 -25.39 19.24 14.10
C GLU A 149 -24.92 18.73 12.72
N ASP A 150 -24.62 19.63 11.79
CA ASP A 150 -24.22 19.27 10.41
C ASP A 150 -22.90 18.51 10.34
N MET A 151 -22.01 18.75 11.30
CA MET A 151 -20.72 18.08 11.37
C MET A 151 -20.83 16.62 11.85
N PHE A 152 -21.83 16.31 12.70
CA PHE A 152 -22.09 14.94 13.15
C PHE A 152 -22.95 14.13 12.17
N ARG A 153 -23.88 14.76 11.46
CA ARG A 153 -24.69 14.08 10.42
C ARG A 153 -23.83 13.52 9.29
N SER A 154 -22.79 14.25 8.89
CA SER A 154 -21.91 13.85 7.78
C SER A 154 -21.10 12.56 8.04
N ASN A 155 -20.95 12.13 9.30
CA ASN A 155 -20.24 10.88 9.63
C ASN A 155 -21.08 9.62 9.37
N LYS A 156 -22.42 9.71 9.29
CA LYS A 156 -23.29 8.52 9.24
C LYS A 156 -23.36 7.87 7.84
N GLU A 157 -23.11 8.63 6.78
CA GLU A 157 -23.21 8.16 5.39
C GLU A 157 -21.90 7.63 4.80
N ARG A 158 -20.75 7.85 5.44
CA ARG A 158 -19.44 7.37 4.94
C ARG A 158 -19.02 6.01 5.50
N LYS A 159 -19.94 5.08 5.73
CA LYS A 159 -19.60 3.69 6.10
C LYS A 159 -18.83 2.92 5.00
N ASN A 160 -18.65 3.54 3.83
CA ASN A 160 -17.85 3.00 2.74
C ASN A 160 -16.33 3.24 2.94
N GLU A 161 -15.94 4.10 3.89
CA GLU A 161 -14.55 4.54 4.12
C GLU A 161 -13.69 3.46 4.83
N THR A 162 -14.30 2.41 5.40
CA THR A 162 -13.58 1.31 6.08
C THR A 162 -12.93 0.32 5.11
N HIS A 163 -13.08 0.49 3.79
CA HIS A 163 -12.48 -0.42 2.82
C HIS A 163 -10.94 -0.45 2.85
N VAL A 164 -10.28 0.63 3.31
CA VAL A 164 -8.81 0.73 3.30
C VAL A 164 -8.18 -0.04 4.46
N ALA A 165 -8.77 0.00 5.65
CA ALA A 165 -8.27 -0.72 6.83
C ALA A 165 -8.23 -2.25 6.62
N VAL A 166 -9.10 -2.79 5.76
CA VAL A 166 -9.12 -4.23 5.44
C VAL A 166 -7.96 -4.66 4.54
N LEU A 167 -7.29 -3.72 3.85
CA LEU A 167 -6.26 -4.03 2.86
C LEU A 167 -4.89 -4.31 3.49
N THR A 168 -4.63 -3.87 4.73
CA THR A 168 -3.30 -3.90 5.34
C THR A 168 -3.05 -5.09 6.29
N GLU A 169 -4.08 -5.77 6.79
CA GLU A 169 -3.93 -6.71 7.92
C GLU A 169 -3.98 -8.22 7.62
N GLY A 170 -3.91 -8.69 6.37
CA GLY A 170 -4.07 -10.13 6.07
C GLY A 170 -3.12 -10.75 5.05
N LYS A 171 -2.28 -11.71 5.48
CA LYS A 171 -1.38 -12.52 4.61
C LYS A 171 -2.08 -13.28 3.46
N ARG A 172 -3.42 -13.42 3.47
CA ARG A 172 -4.18 -14.13 2.41
C ARG A 172 -5.57 -13.57 2.12
N LYS A 173 -5.85 -12.28 2.35
CA LYS A 173 -7.10 -11.69 1.84
C LYS A 173 -6.87 -11.27 0.40
N ARG A 174 -7.48 -12.00 -0.55
CA ARG A 174 -7.50 -11.59 -1.96
C ARG A 174 -8.22 -10.24 -2.02
N PHE A 175 -7.53 -9.22 -2.49
CA PHE A 175 -8.09 -7.89 -2.71
C PHE A 175 -9.28 -7.99 -3.67
N LEU A 176 -10.49 -8.06 -3.12
CA LEU A 176 -11.72 -7.86 -3.87
C LEU A 176 -11.99 -6.36 -3.78
N VAL A 177 -11.47 -5.62 -4.75
CA VAL A 177 -11.84 -4.21 -4.91
C VAL A 177 -13.24 -4.22 -5.50
N GLU A 178 -14.22 -3.98 -4.65
CA GLU A 178 -15.64 -3.85 -5.00
C GLU A 178 -15.89 -2.45 -5.59
N SER A 179 -15.10 -2.05 -6.59
CA SER A 179 -15.44 -0.87 -7.38
C SER A 179 -16.59 -1.27 -8.30
N SER A 180 -17.77 -0.73 -8.00
CA SER A 180 -19.03 -0.90 -8.74
C SER A 180 -18.93 -0.64 -10.24
N ASP A 181 -17.88 0.08 -10.67
CA ASP A 181 -17.65 0.45 -12.08
C ASP A 181 -16.78 -0.55 -12.85
N HIS A 182 -16.30 -1.61 -12.20
CA HIS A 182 -15.53 -2.66 -12.88
C HIS A 182 -16.41 -3.84 -13.30
N ARG A 183 -17.47 -3.54 -14.07
CA ARG A 183 -18.02 -4.45 -15.10
C ARG A 183 -17.03 -4.71 -16.25
N LEU A 184 -15.73 -4.57 -16.02
CA LEU A 184 -14.67 -5.27 -16.75
C LEU A 184 -14.70 -6.75 -16.31
N SER A 185 -15.90 -7.31 -16.43
CA SER A 185 -16.23 -8.69 -16.70
C SER A 185 -15.05 -9.29 -17.42
N SER A 186 -14.43 -10.28 -16.80
CA SER A 186 -13.42 -11.10 -17.46
C SER A 186 -14.10 -11.71 -18.66
N GLU A 187 -14.01 -11.04 -19.81
CA GLU A 187 -14.48 -11.60 -21.06
C GLU A 187 -13.85 -12.98 -21.14
N PRO A 188 -14.67 -14.03 -21.28
CA PRO A 188 -14.17 -15.38 -21.19
C PRO A 188 -13.12 -15.57 -22.28
N MET A 189 -11.99 -16.19 -21.92
CA MET A 189 -10.80 -16.21 -22.76
C MET A 189 -11.12 -16.98 -24.04
N LYS A 190 -11.12 -16.30 -25.18
CA LYS A 190 -11.35 -16.92 -26.49
C LYS A 190 -10.02 -17.47 -27.01
N VAL A 191 -9.93 -18.78 -27.23
CA VAL A 191 -8.74 -19.42 -27.80
C VAL A 191 -9.13 -20.26 -29.00
N SER A 192 -8.39 -20.10 -30.10
CA SER A 192 -8.54 -20.96 -31.27
C SER A 192 -7.75 -22.26 -31.08
N ILE A 193 -8.46 -23.38 -31.01
CA ILE A 193 -7.92 -24.75 -30.99
C ILE A 193 -8.39 -25.38 -32.30
N ASP A 194 -7.45 -25.84 -33.14
CA ASP A 194 -7.77 -26.44 -34.45
C ASP A 194 -8.61 -25.53 -35.39
N GLY A 195 -8.47 -24.21 -35.27
CA GLY A 195 -9.24 -23.25 -36.05
C GLY A 195 -10.62 -22.92 -35.46
N GLU A 196 -11.09 -23.66 -34.45
CA GLU A 196 -12.35 -23.42 -33.75
C GLU A 196 -12.14 -22.51 -32.54
N LEU A 197 -12.90 -21.40 -32.47
CA LEU A 197 -12.83 -20.44 -31.38
C LEU A 197 -13.54 -20.98 -30.14
N THR A 198 -12.79 -21.53 -29.20
CA THR A 198 -13.33 -22.05 -27.93
C THR A 198 -13.29 -20.96 -26.85
N ILE A 199 -14.41 -20.79 -26.14
CA ILE A 199 -14.54 -19.83 -25.05
C ILE A 199 -14.23 -20.54 -23.72
N LEU A 200 -13.10 -20.20 -23.10
CA LEU A 200 -12.69 -20.72 -21.79
C LEU A 200 -13.35 -19.88 -20.67
N GLY A 201 -14.32 -20.47 -19.96
CA GLY A 201 -14.98 -19.79 -18.83
C GLY A 201 -16.39 -20.27 -18.46
N GLY A 202 -17.01 -21.17 -19.23
CA GLY A 202 -18.38 -21.66 -18.97
C GLY A 202 -18.48 -23.19 -18.97
N GLY A 203 -17.78 -23.87 -18.06
CA GLY A 203 -17.78 -25.35 -17.96
C GLY A 203 -16.64 -26.06 -18.69
N CYS A 204 -16.01 -25.40 -19.66
CA CYS A 204 -14.77 -25.90 -20.27
C CYS A 204 -13.60 -25.83 -19.27
N HIS A 205 -13.08 -26.98 -18.84
CA HIS A 205 -11.90 -27.10 -18.01
C HIS A 205 -10.71 -27.59 -18.82
N VAL A 206 -9.56 -26.91 -18.69
CA VAL A 206 -8.29 -27.31 -19.32
C VAL A 206 -7.33 -27.79 -18.24
N ASN A 207 -6.91 -29.05 -18.32
CA ASN A 207 -5.83 -29.56 -17.49
C ASN A 207 -4.49 -29.09 -18.05
N TRP A 208 -3.94 -28.02 -17.47
CA TRP A 208 -2.69 -27.42 -17.94
C TRP A 208 -1.46 -28.33 -17.84
N LYS A 209 -1.54 -29.46 -17.12
CA LYS A 209 -0.44 -30.44 -17.00
C LYS A 209 -0.49 -31.47 -18.12
N THR A 210 -1.67 -32.07 -18.35
CA THR A 210 -1.86 -33.16 -19.32
C THR A 210 -2.26 -32.68 -20.72
N GLY A 211 -2.80 -31.47 -20.84
CA GLY A 211 -3.35 -30.95 -22.10
C GLY A 211 -4.72 -31.51 -22.46
N VAL A 212 -5.38 -32.21 -21.54
CA VAL A 212 -6.77 -32.64 -21.74
C VAL A 212 -7.71 -31.47 -21.47
N TYR A 213 -8.60 -31.16 -22.41
CA TYR A 213 -9.67 -30.19 -22.21
C TYR A 213 -11.03 -30.84 -22.48
N SER A 214 -12.08 -30.27 -21.88
CA SER A 214 -13.46 -30.73 -22.08
C SER A 214 -14.20 -29.68 -22.89
N ASP A 215 -14.77 -30.06 -24.03
CA ASP A 215 -15.57 -29.14 -24.82
C ASP A 215 -16.95 -28.88 -24.18
N ASN A 216 -17.77 -28.04 -24.82
CA ASN A 216 -19.12 -27.72 -24.32
C ASN A 216 -20.07 -28.94 -24.31
N ASN A 217 -19.73 -30.00 -25.03
CA ASN A 217 -20.49 -31.26 -25.05
C ASN A 217 -19.98 -32.24 -23.98
N GLY A 218 -18.99 -31.84 -23.19
CA GLY A 218 -18.35 -32.69 -22.18
C GLY A 218 -17.39 -33.73 -22.76
N LEU A 219 -17.10 -33.68 -24.06
CA LEU A 219 -16.14 -34.60 -24.68
C LEU A 219 -14.71 -34.15 -24.34
N HIS A 220 -13.92 -35.09 -23.83
CA HIS A 220 -12.51 -34.86 -23.54
C HIS A 220 -11.67 -34.99 -24.80
N LYS A 221 -10.95 -33.92 -25.15
CA LYS A 221 -9.99 -33.87 -26.25
C LYS A 221 -8.59 -33.62 -25.71
N THR A 222 -7.59 -34.26 -26.31
CA THR A 222 -6.18 -34.10 -25.91
C THR A 222 -5.49 -33.13 -26.87
N LEU A 223 -4.93 -32.05 -26.33
CA LEU A 223 -4.19 -31.05 -27.10
C LEU A 223 -2.83 -31.59 -27.53
N THR A 224 -2.37 -31.17 -28.70
CA THR A 224 -0.97 -31.38 -29.09
C THR A 224 -0.04 -30.59 -28.18
N ASN A 225 1.24 -30.99 -28.09
CA ASN A 225 2.21 -30.31 -27.23
C ASN A 225 2.36 -28.83 -27.61
N GLU A 226 2.39 -28.53 -28.91
CA GLU A 226 2.50 -27.16 -29.42
C GLU A 226 1.30 -26.30 -29.04
N GLN A 227 0.09 -26.83 -29.19
CA GLN A 227 -1.15 -26.17 -28.76
C GLN A 227 -1.16 -25.92 -27.26
N LEU A 228 -0.77 -26.91 -26.46
CA LEU A 228 -0.67 -26.79 -25.01
C LEU A 228 0.35 -25.71 -24.60
N GLN A 229 1.51 -25.63 -25.27
CA GLN A 229 2.51 -24.60 -25.02
C GLN A 229 1.99 -23.21 -25.39
N LYS A 230 1.30 -23.07 -26.54
CA LYS A 230 0.65 -21.81 -26.95
C LYS A 230 -0.37 -21.35 -25.90
N LEU A 231 -1.23 -22.26 -25.44
CA LEU A 231 -2.20 -22.03 -24.39
C LEU A 231 -1.56 -21.62 -23.06
N ARG A 232 -0.49 -22.29 -22.64
CA ARG A 232 0.26 -21.93 -21.42
C ARG A 232 0.86 -20.52 -21.52
N ARG A 233 1.42 -20.15 -22.68
CA ARG A 233 1.98 -18.80 -22.93
C ARG A 233 0.87 -17.75 -22.84
N GLU A 234 -0.27 -17.99 -23.48
CA GLU A 234 -1.38 -17.04 -23.47
C GLU A 234 -2.00 -16.88 -22.08
N ARG A 235 -2.23 -17.98 -21.35
CA ARG A 235 -2.64 -17.93 -19.95
C ARG A 235 -1.65 -17.14 -19.09
N ASN A 236 -0.34 -17.36 -19.25
CA ASN A 236 0.67 -16.63 -18.50
C ASN A 236 0.68 -15.13 -18.85
N ARG A 237 0.46 -14.78 -20.12
CA ARG A 237 0.28 -13.39 -20.59
C ARG A 237 -0.91 -12.74 -19.91
N MET A 238 -2.06 -13.41 -19.92
CA MET A 238 -3.28 -12.93 -19.27
C MET A 238 -3.14 -12.81 -17.76
N HIS A 239 -2.53 -13.79 -17.09
CA HIS A 239 -2.25 -13.73 -15.65
C HIS A 239 -1.31 -12.55 -15.30
N ALA A 240 -0.27 -12.34 -16.11
CA ALA A 240 0.63 -11.20 -15.94
C ALA A 240 -0.10 -9.87 -16.13
N LYS A 241 -0.96 -9.76 -17.14
CA LYS A 241 -1.82 -8.58 -17.36
C LYS A 241 -2.73 -8.33 -16.16
N LEU A 242 -3.55 -9.31 -15.76
CA LEU A 242 -4.46 -9.20 -14.62
C LEU A 242 -3.75 -8.84 -13.31
N THR A 243 -2.52 -9.35 -13.09
CA THR A 243 -1.72 -9.00 -11.91
C THR A 243 -1.22 -7.56 -11.96
N ARG A 244 -0.85 -7.05 -13.14
CA ARG A 244 -0.46 -5.65 -13.31
C ARG A 244 -1.65 -4.73 -13.10
N ASP A 245 -2.80 -5.07 -13.67
CA ASP A 245 -4.03 -4.28 -13.56
C ASP A 245 -4.52 -4.21 -12.12
N ARG A 246 -4.54 -5.34 -11.41
CA ARG A 246 -4.85 -5.37 -9.96
C ARG A 246 -3.92 -4.47 -9.14
N LYS A 247 -2.62 -4.49 -9.43
CA LYS A 247 -1.65 -3.61 -8.76
C LYS A 247 -1.87 -2.14 -9.11
N LYS A 248 -2.17 -1.83 -10.37
CA LYS A 248 -2.46 -0.46 -10.83
C LYS A 248 -3.71 0.08 -10.13
N CYS A 249 -4.78 -0.72 -10.10
CA CYS A 249 -6.01 -0.39 -9.38
C CYS A 249 -5.72 -0.16 -7.89
N PHE A 250 -4.95 -1.05 -7.24
CA PHE A 250 -4.59 -0.88 -5.83
C PHE A 250 -3.83 0.43 -5.55
N ILE A 251 -2.85 0.78 -6.38
CA ILE A 251 -2.11 2.05 -6.26
C ILE A 251 -3.07 3.24 -6.45
N SER A 252 -3.93 3.20 -7.47
CA SER A 252 -4.91 4.26 -7.73
C SER A 252 -5.90 4.43 -6.58
N VAL A 253 -6.33 3.35 -5.93
CA VAL A 253 -7.17 3.41 -4.73
C VAL A 253 -6.44 4.08 -3.56
N LEU A 254 -5.15 3.78 -3.36
CA LEU A 254 -4.34 4.43 -2.32
C LEU A 254 -4.14 5.92 -2.62
N GLU A 255 -3.81 6.29 -3.85
CA GLU A 255 -3.67 7.69 -4.29
C GLU A 255 -4.97 8.48 -4.03
N LYS A 256 -6.13 7.92 -4.41
CA LYS A 256 -7.44 8.53 -4.14
C LYS A 256 -7.71 8.66 -2.63
N THR A 257 -7.36 7.64 -1.85
CA THR A 257 -7.53 7.68 -0.39
C THR A 257 -6.72 8.82 0.24
N VAL A 258 -5.49 9.06 -0.23
CA VAL A 258 -4.66 10.18 0.21
C VAL A 258 -5.35 11.51 -0.09
N GLU A 259 -5.84 11.70 -1.32
CA GLU A 259 -6.55 12.92 -1.74
C GLU A 259 -7.82 13.16 -0.89
N ASP A 260 -8.63 12.12 -0.68
CA ASP A 260 -9.85 12.21 0.14
C ASP A 260 -9.53 12.58 1.60
N LEU A 261 -8.48 11.99 2.19
CA LEU A 261 -8.04 12.29 3.55
C LEU A 261 -7.48 13.71 3.70
N GLU A 262 -6.71 14.19 2.71
CA GLU A 262 -6.18 15.57 2.71
C GLU A 262 -7.30 16.60 2.63
N MET A 263 -8.30 16.37 1.77
CA MET A 263 -9.50 17.21 1.68
C MET A 263 -10.28 17.21 3.01
N ASP A 264 -10.46 16.05 3.64
CA ASP A 264 -11.15 15.93 4.93
C ASP A 264 -10.43 16.68 6.04
N ILE A 265 -9.10 16.52 6.15
CA ILE A 265 -8.28 17.26 7.12
C ILE A 265 -8.41 18.77 6.91
N GLN A 266 -8.36 19.22 5.66
CA GLN A 266 -8.52 20.63 5.31
C GLN A 266 -9.86 21.19 5.81
N LYS A 267 -10.97 20.46 5.58
CA LYS A 267 -12.31 20.83 6.08
C LYS A 267 -12.38 20.91 7.61
N ILE A 268 -11.73 19.99 8.32
CA ILE A 268 -11.70 20.00 9.80
C ILE A 268 -10.90 21.21 10.31
N ARG A 269 -9.75 21.51 9.68
CA ARG A 269 -8.94 22.69 10.02
C ARG A 269 -9.73 23.99 9.81
N GLU A 270 -10.45 24.13 8.71
CA GLU A 270 -11.32 25.28 8.45
C GLU A 270 -12.42 25.41 9.51
N THR A 271 -12.96 24.29 9.99
CA THR A 271 -13.97 24.29 11.06
C THR A 271 -13.38 24.76 12.39
N LEU A 272 -12.20 24.26 12.76
CA LEU A 272 -11.47 24.75 13.95
C LEU A 272 -11.14 26.24 13.86
N ALA A 273 -10.79 26.73 12.67
CA ALA A 273 -10.54 28.16 12.46
C ALA A 273 -11.82 28.99 12.70
N ARG A 274 -12.97 28.54 12.19
CA ARG A 274 -14.27 29.22 12.43
C ARG A 274 -14.64 29.24 13.91
N VAL A 275 -14.50 28.12 14.62
CA VAL A 275 -14.79 28.02 16.07
C VAL A 275 -13.86 28.93 16.87
N SER A 276 -12.57 28.95 16.55
CA SER A 276 -11.59 29.82 17.21
C SER A 276 -11.91 31.31 17.06
N VAL A 277 -12.37 31.74 15.88
CA VAL A 277 -12.76 33.15 15.64
C VAL A 277 -14.02 33.52 16.42
N SER A 278 -15.01 32.63 16.46
CA SER A 278 -16.28 32.87 17.18
C SER A 278 -16.08 32.99 18.70
N GLY A 279 -15.16 32.22 19.29
CA GLY A 279 -14.88 32.25 20.73
C GLY A 279 -14.12 33.49 21.20
N MET A 280 -13.51 34.26 20.30
CA MET A 280 -12.75 35.48 20.65
C MET A 280 -13.51 36.78 20.38
N ALA A 281 -14.79 36.73 20.03
CA ALA A 281 -15.60 37.94 19.96
C ALA A 281 -15.51 38.65 21.33
N PRO A 282 -14.90 39.85 21.40
CA PRO A 282 -14.65 40.50 22.67
C PRO A 282 -15.98 41.04 23.17
N THR A 283 -16.67 40.26 24.01
CA THR A 283 -17.78 40.72 24.84
C THR A 283 -17.20 41.77 25.79
N SER A 284 -17.05 42.98 25.27
CA SER A 284 -16.38 44.12 25.90
C SER A 284 -17.26 44.79 26.94
N GLN A 285 -18.38 44.18 27.33
CA GLN A 285 -19.11 44.60 28.52
C GLN A 285 -18.46 43.96 29.73
N ILE A 286 -17.38 44.60 30.18
CA ILE A 286 -16.86 44.49 31.54
C ILE A 286 -17.96 45.03 32.45
N VAL A 287 -18.96 44.20 32.77
CA VAL A 287 -19.80 44.42 33.94
C VAL A 287 -18.90 44.04 35.11
N THR A 288 -18.16 45.01 35.64
CA THR A 288 -17.44 44.89 36.90
C THR A 288 -18.40 44.30 37.94
N PRO A 289 -18.17 43.08 38.45
CA PRO A 289 -18.98 42.56 39.52
C PRO A 289 -18.72 43.44 40.74
N SER A 290 -19.74 44.18 41.18
CA SER A 290 -19.72 44.95 42.41
C SER A 290 -19.34 44.02 43.55
N ARG A 291 -18.13 44.25 44.08
CA ARG A 291 -17.47 43.48 45.13
C ARG A 291 -18.31 43.53 46.39
N SER A 292 -19.12 42.50 46.62
CA SER A 292 -19.74 42.26 47.93
C SER A 292 -18.68 41.68 48.88
N PRO A 293 -18.60 42.14 50.14
CA PRO A 293 -17.57 41.71 51.09
C PRO A 293 -17.87 40.28 51.57
N ILE A 294 -16.96 39.34 51.28
CA ILE A 294 -17.03 37.98 51.82
C ILE A 294 -16.21 37.90 53.10
N VAL A 295 -16.91 37.50 54.17
CA VAL A 295 -16.37 37.07 55.47
C VAL A 295 -15.88 35.62 55.30
N SER A 296 -14.63 35.37 55.63
CA SER A 296 -13.99 34.05 55.55
C SER A 296 -14.49 33.09 56.63
N PRO A 297 -14.82 31.83 56.31
CA PRO A 297 -14.77 30.73 57.27
C PRO A 297 -13.47 29.94 57.07
N THR A 298 -12.67 29.90 58.13
CA THR A 298 -11.51 29.04 58.34
C THR A 298 -11.92 27.57 58.23
N LEU A 299 -11.45 26.85 57.22
CA LEU A 299 -11.66 25.40 57.09
C LEU A 299 -10.39 24.66 57.51
N SER A 300 -10.53 23.85 58.55
CA SER A 300 -9.51 23.03 59.17
C SER A 300 -9.11 21.83 58.32
N HIS A 301 -7.80 21.73 58.14
CA HIS A 301 -6.96 20.57 57.83
C HIS A 301 -7.49 19.23 58.36
N LEU A 302 -7.72 18.26 57.48
CA LEU A 302 -7.79 16.84 57.82
C LEU A 302 -6.94 16.07 56.81
N GLU A 303 -5.84 15.51 57.29
CA GLU A 303 -5.04 14.49 56.61
C GLU A 303 -5.79 13.17 56.67
N THR A 304 -5.87 12.48 55.54
CA THR A 304 -6.09 11.03 55.50
C THR A 304 -5.07 10.44 54.56
N ASP A 305 -4.03 9.86 55.18
CA ASP A 305 -3.18 8.84 54.59
C ASP A 305 -4.06 7.64 54.24
N ASP A 306 -4.08 7.23 52.97
CA ASP A 306 -4.56 5.90 52.60
C ASP A 306 -3.63 5.28 51.55
N ASP A 307 -2.90 4.29 52.05
CA ASP A 307 -2.17 3.24 51.36
C ASP A 307 -3.00 2.61 50.23
N VAL A 308 -2.51 2.65 49.00
CA VAL A 308 -2.99 1.75 47.93
C VAL A 308 -1.79 1.07 47.25
N SER A 309 -1.40 -0.04 47.88
CA SER A 309 -1.11 -1.35 47.28
C SER A 309 -0.60 -1.37 45.83
N ALA A 310 0.68 -1.68 45.70
CA ALA A 310 1.34 -2.12 44.48
C ALA A 310 0.72 -3.43 43.96
N TYR A 311 -0.03 -3.36 42.86
CA TYR A 311 -0.42 -4.54 42.08
C TYR A 311 0.74 -4.95 41.15
N SER A 312 1.57 -5.87 41.64
CA SER A 312 2.57 -6.59 40.86
C SER A 312 1.88 -7.57 39.92
N MET A 313 1.95 -7.33 38.61
CA MET A 313 1.49 -8.27 37.58
C MET A 313 2.66 -9.20 37.22
N ASP A 314 2.63 -10.42 37.78
CA ASP A 314 3.56 -11.49 37.45
C ASP A 314 3.44 -11.88 35.97
N ALA A 315 4.53 -11.68 35.23
CA ALA A 315 4.67 -12.16 33.86
C ALA A 315 4.97 -13.68 33.87
N HIS A 316 3.93 -14.49 33.69
CA HIS A 316 4.09 -15.91 33.42
C HIS A 316 4.76 -16.12 32.05
N HIS A 317 6.07 -16.36 32.07
CA HIS A 317 6.83 -16.88 30.94
C HIS A 317 6.40 -18.33 30.65
N THR A 318 5.47 -18.54 29.72
CA THR A 318 5.25 -19.85 29.09
C THR A 318 6.44 -20.17 28.17
N SER A 319 7.42 -20.87 28.73
CA SER A 319 8.49 -21.56 27.99
C SER A 319 7.89 -22.74 27.22
N ALA A 320 7.55 -22.52 25.96
CA ALA A 320 7.25 -23.60 25.03
C ALA A 320 8.57 -24.19 24.50
N GLY A 321 9.00 -25.31 25.09
CA GLY A 321 10.14 -26.09 24.64
C GLY A 321 9.96 -26.56 23.20
N ILE A 322 10.74 -26.01 22.27
CA ILE A 322 10.82 -26.44 20.89
C ILE A 322 11.62 -27.75 20.85
N SER A 323 10.90 -28.88 20.83
CA SER A 323 11.47 -30.21 20.58
C SER A 323 11.92 -30.30 19.12
N MET A 324 13.23 -30.29 18.90
CA MET A 324 13.87 -30.51 17.60
C MET A 324 13.82 -31.99 17.23
N HIS A 325 12.72 -32.43 16.61
CA HIS A 325 12.70 -33.72 15.94
C HIS A 325 13.50 -33.65 14.64
N HIS A 326 14.66 -34.30 14.64
CA HIS A 326 15.47 -34.56 13.44
C HIS A 326 14.64 -35.30 12.38
N ALA A 327 14.50 -34.69 11.21
CA ALA A 327 13.96 -35.36 10.03
C ALA A 327 14.98 -36.38 9.51
N PRO A 328 14.56 -37.63 9.20
CA PRO A 328 15.45 -38.66 8.69
C PRO A 328 15.94 -38.30 7.27
N ARG A 329 17.27 -38.33 7.09
CA ARG A 329 17.91 -38.25 5.76
C ARG A 329 17.54 -39.50 4.98
N ILE A 330 16.73 -39.34 3.93
CA ILE A 330 16.55 -40.36 2.90
C ILE A 330 17.83 -40.37 2.06
N GLY A 331 18.70 -41.34 2.34
CA GLY A 331 19.82 -41.69 1.46
C GLY A 331 19.26 -42.30 0.17
N MET A 332 19.54 -41.67 -0.96
CA MET A 332 19.41 -42.33 -2.25
C MET A 332 20.73 -43.06 -2.51
N ASP A 333 20.71 -44.38 -2.35
CA ASP A 333 21.73 -45.25 -2.89
C ASP A 333 21.68 -45.18 -4.41
N LEU A 334 22.73 -44.60 -4.99
CA LEU A 334 23.06 -44.74 -6.40
C LEU A 334 24.01 -45.93 -6.50
N SER A 335 23.45 -47.10 -6.80
CA SER A 335 24.21 -48.24 -7.33
C SER A 335 23.96 -48.32 -8.83
N THR A 336 25.05 -48.18 -9.59
CA THR A 336 25.21 -48.64 -10.98
C THR A 336 26.52 -49.39 -11.05
#